data_AF-K5ZJT9-F1
#
_entry.id   AF-K5ZJT9-F1
#
_cell.length_a   1.000
_cell.length_b   1.000
_cell.length_c   1.000
_cell.angle_alpha   90.00
_cell.angle_beta   90.00
_cell.angle_gamma   90.00
#
_symmetry.space_group_name_H-M   'P 1'
#
loop_
_entity.id
_entity.type
_entity.pdbx_description
1 polymer ?
#
loop_
_entity_poly.entity_id
_entity_poly.type
_entity_poly.pdbx_seq_one_letter_code
_entity_poly.pdbx_strand_id
1 'polypeptide(L)'
;MREQYVRILVPNYNPDPLSEKQFFQMQSFAKDVQTYLPYQSTTLLDFMSIAYNYCLKTQRNSLDNMTCYRDDLKHKVMLFLTKYYPSGFKKNKKGLSDTCNKELLKYRKPRFKRDFLGEYEPIERIWFILALRACHSFLLSGHLMGDIDQFAYKLEKIALMMKGEI
;
A
#
# COMPACT_ATOMS: atom_id res chain seq x y z
N MET A 1 -17.24 -31.70 17.63
CA MET A 1 -15.88 -31.29 18.07
C MET A 1 -15.87 -29.77 18.18
N ARG A 2 -15.54 -29.21 19.35
CA ARG A 2 -15.39 -27.75 19.52
C ARG A 2 -13.96 -27.39 19.14
N GLU A 3 -13.77 -26.58 18.09
CA GLU A 3 -12.47 -26.05 17.72
C GLU A 3 -11.93 -25.20 18.87
N GLN A 4 -10.87 -25.69 19.53
CA GLN A 4 -10.10 -24.90 20.48
C GLN A 4 -9.14 -24.00 19.70
N TYR A 5 -9.44 -22.70 19.67
CA TYR A 5 -8.53 -21.69 19.15
C TYR A 5 -7.37 -21.53 20.13
N VAL A 6 -6.21 -22.11 19.82
CA VAL A 6 -4.96 -21.87 20.55
C VAL A 6 -4.54 -20.41 20.31
N ARG A 7 -4.61 -19.58 21.35
CA ARG A 7 -4.03 -18.23 21.32
C ARG A 7 -2.52 -18.36 21.40
N ILE A 8 -1.85 -18.42 20.26
CA ILE A 8 -0.39 -18.33 20.18
C ILE A 8 -0.01 -16.88 20.50
N LEU A 9 0.63 -16.66 21.64
CA LEU A 9 1.23 -15.37 21.98
C LEU A 9 2.55 -15.26 21.23
N VAL A 10 2.55 -14.48 20.14
CA VAL A 10 3.78 -14.11 19.43
C VAL A 10 4.48 -13.02 20.25
N PRO A 11 5.72 -13.25 20.73
CA PRO A 11 6.52 -12.21 21.38
C PRO A 11 6.63 -10.99 20.46
N ASN A 12 6.48 -9.77 20.99
CA ASN A 12 6.66 -8.53 20.24
C ASN A 12 5.70 -8.33 19.04
N TYR A 13 4.48 -8.86 19.11
CA TYR A 13 3.47 -8.72 18.04
C TYR A 13 2.84 -7.33 17.93
N ASN A 14 3.10 -6.41 18.87
CA ASN A 14 2.41 -5.12 18.90
C ASN A 14 3.09 -4.15 17.92
N PRO A 15 2.49 -3.86 16.76
CA PRO A 15 3.12 -3.00 15.77
C PRO A 15 3.13 -1.57 16.28
N ASP A 16 4.23 -0.86 16.08
CA ASP A 16 4.30 0.55 16.45
C ASP A 16 3.28 1.34 15.65
N PRO A 17 2.51 2.21 16.32
CA PRO A 17 1.60 3.07 15.62
C PRO A 17 2.37 4.08 14.75
N LEU A 18 1.71 4.51 13.68
CA LEU A 18 2.05 5.76 13.02
C LEU A 18 2.04 6.88 14.05
N SER A 19 3.01 7.79 13.94
CA SER A 19 2.92 9.05 14.66
C SER A 19 1.68 9.81 14.21
N GLU A 20 1.18 10.71 15.05
CA GLU A 20 0.00 11.51 14.72
C GLU A 20 0.19 12.28 13.39
N LYS A 21 1.38 12.83 13.16
CA LYS A 21 1.75 13.48 11.90
C LYS A 21 1.69 12.53 10.71
N GLN A 22 2.19 11.30 10.86
CA GLN A 22 2.16 10.29 9.79
C GLN A 22 0.73 9.83 9.49
N PHE A 23 -0.11 9.69 10.52
CA PHE A 23 -1.51 9.33 10.36
C PHE A 23 -2.30 10.44 9.65
N PHE A 24 -2.13 11.69 10.06
CA PHE A 24 -2.75 12.83 9.36
C PHE A 24 -2.26 12.97 7.92
N GLN A 25 -0.98 12.70 7.64
CA GLN A 25 -0.45 12.63 6.28
C GLN A 25 -1.18 11.56 5.46
N MET A 26 -1.40 10.36 6.01
CA MET A 26 -2.15 9.30 5.34
C MET A 26 -3.60 9.71 5.05
N GLN A 27 -4.29 10.35 6.00
CA GLN A 27 -5.64 10.85 5.77
C GLN A 27 -5.69 11.94 4.68
N SER A 28 -4.72 12.85 4.69
CA SER A 28 -4.59 13.89 3.67
C SER A 28 -4.39 13.28 2.28
N PHE A 29 -3.48 12.31 2.16
CA PHE A 29 -3.23 11.61 0.90
C PHE A 29 -4.45 10.85 0.42
N ALA A 30 -5.12 10.14 1.33
CA ALA A 30 -6.35 9.42 0.99
C ALA A 30 -7.41 10.38 0.46
N LYS A 31 -7.59 11.55 1.08
CA LYS A 31 -8.52 12.58 0.61
C LYS A 31 -8.14 13.12 -0.77
N ASP A 32 -6.86 13.38 -1.01
CA ASP A 32 -6.38 13.92 -2.29
C ASP A 32 -6.70 13.01 -3.47
N VAL A 33 -6.54 11.70 -3.27
CA VAL A 33 -6.66 10.70 -4.35
C VAL A 33 -8.00 9.96 -4.33
N GLN A 34 -8.83 10.10 -3.29
CA GLN A 34 -10.13 9.43 -3.25
C GLN A 34 -10.92 9.74 -4.53
N THR A 35 -11.47 8.73 -5.19
CA THR A 35 -12.28 8.98 -6.37
C THR A 35 -13.57 9.74 -6.03
N TYR A 36 -14.12 10.46 -7.01
CA TYR A 36 -15.41 11.11 -6.89
C TYR A 36 -16.57 10.10 -6.77
N LEU A 37 -16.39 8.90 -7.30
CA LEU A 37 -17.38 7.83 -7.22
C LEU A 37 -17.53 7.36 -5.75
N PRO A 38 -18.75 7.01 -5.30
CA PRO A 38 -19.06 6.75 -3.90
C PRO A 38 -18.64 5.33 -3.46
N TYR A 39 -17.38 4.96 -3.66
CA TYR A 39 -16.85 3.70 -3.14
C TYR A 39 -16.77 3.72 -1.62
N GLN A 40 -17.06 2.57 -1.01
CA GLN A 40 -16.96 2.37 0.43
C GLN A 40 -15.51 2.13 0.86
N SER A 41 -14.66 1.63 -0.04
CA SER A 41 -13.23 1.45 0.19
C SER A 41 -12.43 2.71 -0.13
N THR A 42 -11.31 2.84 0.55
CA THR A 42 -10.37 3.93 0.39
C THR A 42 -9.51 3.66 -0.84
N THR A 43 -9.61 4.52 -1.86
CA THR A 43 -8.92 4.35 -3.14
C THR A 43 -7.41 4.21 -2.95
N LEU A 44 -6.82 4.98 -2.03
CA LEU A 44 -5.41 4.88 -1.69
C LEU A 44 -5.02 3.53 -1.10
N LEU A 45 -5.84 2.95 -0.21
CA LEU A 45 -5.55 1.67 0.43
C LEU A 45 -5.70 0.50 -0.56
N ASP A 46 -6.69 0.57 -1.44
CA ASP A 46 -6.84 -0.39 -2.53
C ASP A 46 -5.64 -0.35 -3.48
N PHE A 47 -5.10 0.85 -3.78
CA PHE A 47 -3.88 0.97 -4.58
C PHE A 47 -2.63 0.47 -3.83
N MET A 48 -2.54 0.79 -2.54
CA MET A 48 -1.47 0.30 -1.66
C MET A 48 -1.40 -1.22 -1.60
N SER A 49 -2.54 -1.92 -1.68
CA SER A 49 -2.58 -3.39 -1.79
C SER A 49 -1.82 -3.89 -3.03
N ILE A 50 -1.95 -3.21 -4.17
CA ILE A 50 -1.22 -3.56 -5.40
C ILE A 50 0.28 -3.37 -5.18
N ALA A 51 0.67 -2.21 -4.63
CA ALA A 51 2.06 -1.89 -4.34
C ALA A 51 2.71 -2.88 -3.36
N TYR A 52 2.00 -3.20 -2.29
CA TYR A 52 2.41 -4.16 -1.26
C TYR A 52 2.67 -5.55 -1.85
N ASN A 53 1.72 -6.06 -2.65
CA ASN A 53 1.87 -7.36 -3.29
C ASN A 53 3.06 -7.40 -4.26
N TYR A 54 3.33 -6.30 -4.97
CA TYR A 54 4.51 -6.18 -5.81
C TYR A 54 5.80 -6.20 -4.99
N CYS A 55 5.90 -5.40 -3.92
CA CYS A 55 7.06 -5.41 -3.02
C CYS A 55 7.35 -6.81 -2.48
N LEU A 56 6.32 -7.53 -2.01
CA LEU A 56 6.48 -8.90 -1.50
C LEU A 56 6.94 -9.90 -2.57
N LYS A 57 6.44 -9.80 -3.80
CA LYS A 57 6.88 -10.67 -4.90
C LYS A 57 8.35 -10.40 -5.24
N THR A 58 8.73 -9.13 -5.36
CA THR A 58 10.11 -8.70 -5.63
C THR A 58 11.06 -9.12 -4.50
N GLN A 59 10.63 -9.00 -3.24
CA GLN A 59 11.42 -9.42 -2.07
C GLN A 59 11.69 -10.95 -2.05
N ARG A 60 10.87 -11.78 -2.67
CA ARG A 60 11.04 -13.25 -2.58
C ARG A 60 11.85 -13.88 -3.68
N ASN A 61 12.01 -13.19 -4.80
CA ASN A 61 12.47 -13.82 -6.04
C ASN A 61 13.79 -13.19 -6.53
N SER A 62 14.47 -13.93 -7.40
CA SER A 62 15.63 -13.43 -8.16
C SER A 62 15.22 -12.28 -9.08
N LEU A 63 16.16 -11.39 -9.38
CA LEU A 63 15.97 -10.29 -10.35
C LEU A 63 15.59 -10.79 -11.76
N ASP A 64 15.86 -12.05 -12.08
CA ASP A 64 15.61 -12.61 -13.42
C ASP A 64 14.11 -12.66 -13.80
N ASN A 65 13.20 -12.67 -12.81
CA ASN A 65 11.75 -12.69 -13.03
C ASN A 65 11.11 -11.29 -13.04
N MET A 66 11.91 -10.22 -12.96
CA MET A 66 11.40 -8.86 -12.75
C MET A 66 10.55 -8.33 -13.89
N THR A 67 10.84 -8.73 -15.14
CA THR A 67 10.03 -8.33 -16.30
C THR A 67 8.59 -8.80 -16.15
N CYS A 68 8.38 -10.08 -15.80
CA CYS A 68 7.04 -10.65 -15.59
C CYS A 68 6.30 -9.97 -14.43
N TYR A 69 7.00 -9.63 -13.34
CA TYR A 69 6.36 -8.93 -12.22
C TYR A 69 6.01 -7.47 -12.55
N ARG A 70 6.85 -6.78 -13.32
CA ARG A 70 6.55 -5.43 -13.81
C ARG A 70 5.33 -5.45 -14.74
N ASP A 71 5.19 -6.47 -15.58
CA ASP A 71 4.01 -6.61 -16.44
C ASP A 71 2.73 -6.91 -15.63
N ASP A 72 2.79 -7.78 -14.61
CA ASP A 72 1.68 -8.00 -13.66
C ASP A 72 1.31 -6.71 -12.90
N LEU A 73 2.31 -5.93 -12.48
CA LEU A 73 2.10 -4.63 -11.84
C LEU A 73 1.39 -3.67 -12.80
N LYS A 74 1.90 -3.51 -14.02
CA LYS A 74 1.31 -2.66 -15.06
C LYS A 74 -0.14 -3.04 -15.31
N HIS A 75 -0.42 -4.34 -15.48
CA HIS A 75 -1.77 -4.83 -15.68
C HIS A 75 -2.71 -4.48 -14.51
N LYS A 76 -2.29 -4.73 -13.26
CA LYS A 76 -3.08 -4.41 -12.07
C LYS A 76 -3.31 -2.92 -11.88
N VAL A 77 -2.30 -2.10 -12.15
CA VAL A 77 -2.43 -0.63 -12.15
C VAL A 77 -3.46 -0.21 -13.19
N MET A 78 -3.42 -0.73 -14.41
CA MET A 78 -4.40 -0.39 -15.45
C MET A 78 -5.83 -0.81 -15.07
N LEU A 79 -6.02 -2.00 -14.49
CA LEU A 79 -7.33 -2.43 -13.97
C LEU A 79 -7.84 -1.50 -12.88
N PHE A 80 -6.95 -1.11 -11.95
CA PHE A 80 -7.27 -0.17 -10.89
C PHE A 80 -7.69 1.19 -11.44
N LEU A 81 -6.91 1.76 -12.37
CA LEU A 81 -7.20 3.06 -12.98
C LEU A 81 -8.54 3.02 -13.73
N THR A 82 -8.80 1.94 -14.47
CA THR A 82 -10.08 1.75 -15.18
C THR A 82 -11.27 1.69 -14.22
N LYS A 83 -11.08 1.07 -13.05
CA LYS A 83 -12.13 0.97 -12.01
C LYS A 83 -12.38 2.30 -11.31
N TYR A 84 -11.35 2.97 -10.80
CA TYR A 84 -11.51 4.14 -9.92
C TYR A 84 -11.47 5.48 -10.65
N TYR A 85 -10.82 5.56 -11.81
CA TYR A 85 -10.66 6.76 -12.62
C TYR A 85 -10.96 6.51 -14.11
N PRO A 86 -12.15 5.98 -14.46
CA PRO A 86 -12.51 5.66 -15.84
C PRO A 86 -12.47 6.89 -16.78
N SER A 87 -12.61 8.10 -16.23
CA SER A 87 -12.53 9.37 -16.96
C SER A 87 -11.23 10.15 -16.68
N GLY A 88 -10.21 9.48 -16.17
CA GLY A 88 -8.96 10.10 -15.73
C GLY A 88 -9.02 10.61 -14.28
N PHE A 89 -7.84 10.98 -13.76
CA PHE A 89 -7.73 11.49 -12.40
C PHE A 89 -8.37 12.87 -12.27
N LYS A 90 -9.20 13.03 -11.25
CA LYS A 90 -9.70 14.34 -10.83
C LYS A 90 -9.69 14.41 -9.31
N LYS A 91 -9.00 15.41 -8.78
CA LYS A 91 -8.92 15.64 -7.33
C LYS A 91 -10.33 15.75 -6.75
N ASN A 92 -10.64 14.89 -5.79
CA ASN A 92 -11.91 14.95 -5.10
C ASN A 92 -11.92 16.12 -4.12
N LYS A 93 -12.88 17.02 -4.31
CA LYS A 93 -13.09 18.16 -3.39
C LYS A 93 -13.97 17.79 -2.19
N LYS A 94 -14.64 16.63 -2.24
CA LYS A 94 -15.42 16.09 -1.12
C LYS A 94 -14.47 15.46 -0.09
N GLY A 95 -14.90 15.43 1.17
CA GLY A 95 -14.18 14.70 2.23
C GLY A 95 -14.26 13.19 2.05
N LEU A 96 -13.51 12.47 2.88
CA LEU A 96 -13.67 11.01 3.01
C LEU A 96 -14.98 10.68 3.71
N SER A 97 -15.63 9.60 3.28
CA SER A 97 -16.80 9.07 3.99
C SER A 97 -16.39 8.48 5.35
N ASP A 98 -17.34 8.34 6.26
CA ASP A 98 -17.10 7.70 7.56
C ASP A 98 -16.58 6.26 7.42
N THR A 99 -17.03 5.54 6.40
CA THR A 99 -16.56 4.18 6.09
C THR A 99 -15.09 4.18 5.69
N CYS A 100 -14.67 5.10 4.83
CA CYS A 100 -13.26 5.25 4.45
C CYS A 100 -12.40 5.69 5.64
N ASN A 101 -12.89 6.60 6.48
CA ASN A 101 -12.19 7.00 7.71
C ASN A 101 -12.01 5.82 8.68
N LYS A 102 -13.04 4.99 8.86
CA LYS A 102 -12.95 3.77 9.68
C LYS A 102 -11.96 2.76 9.12
N GLU A 103 -11.86 2.67 7.80
CA GLU A 103 -10.87 1.80 7.15
C GLU A 103 -9.44 2.29 7.40
N LEU A 104 -9.18 3.59 7.25
CA LEU A 104 -7.87 4.19 7.53
C LEU A 104 -7.42 3.95 8.98
N LEU A 105 -8.34 3.96 9.94
CA LEU A 105 -8.02 3.67 11.35
C LEU A 105 -7.42 2.27 11.56
N LYS A 106 -7.76 1.29 10.70
CA LYS A 106 -7.18 -0.06 10.76
C LYS A 106 -5.67 -0.05 10.47
N TYR A 107 -5.20 0.94 9.71
CA TYR A 107 -3.80 1.12 9.34
C TYR A 107 -3.05 2.06 10.28
N ARG A 108 -3.61 2.39 11.46
CA ARG A 108 -2.90 3.15 12.51
C ARG A 108 -1.65 2.41 13.00
N LYS A 109 -1.65 1.09 12.93
CA LYS A 109 -0.52 0.19 13.25
C LYS A 109 -0.24 -0.70 12.04
N PRO A 110 0.40 -0.15 10.98
CA PRO A 110 0.54 -0.85 9.72
C PRO A 110 1.49 -2.04 9.86
N ARG A 111 1.18 -3.12 9.13
CA ARG A 111 2.11 -4.23 8.89
C ARG A 111 2.50 -4.23 7.43
N PHE A 112 3.79 -4.40 7.19
CA PHE A 112 4.36 -4.46 5.84
C PHE A 112 5.14 -5.77 5.59
N LYS A 113 5.20 -6.66 6.59
CA LYS A 113 5.55 -8.08 6.41
C LYS A 113 4.31 -8.96 6.25
N ARG A 114 4.50 -10.09 5.57
CA ARG A 114 3.47 -11.10 5.28
C ARG A 114 3.00 -11.85 6.52
N ASP A 115 3.93 -12.18 7.43
CA ASP A 115 3.59 -12.96 8.61
C ASP A 115 2.97 -12.06 9.67
N PHE A 116 1.63 -12.01 9.66
CA PHE A 116 0.82 -11.56 10.80
C PHE A 116 1.02 -12.43 12.05
N LEU A 117 1.93 -13.40 12.02
CA LEU A 117 2.37 -14.20 13.17
C LEU A 117 3.87 -14.01 13.45
N GLY A 118 4.58 -13.22 12.64
CA GLY A 118 5.99 -12.90 12.82
C GLY A 118 6.16 -11.67 13.71
N GLU A 119 7.35 -11.58 14.32
CA GLU A 119 7.74 -10.41 15.11
C GLU A 119 7.63 -9.14 14.27
N TYR A 120 7.09 -8.09 14.88
CA TYR A 120 7.04 -6.79 14.23
C TYR A 120 8.44 -6.17 14.22
N GLU A 121 8.87 -5.68 13.05
CA GLU A 121 10.07 -4.87 12.97
C GLU A 121 9.70 -3.39 12.85
N PRO A 122 10.28 -2.48 13.66
CA PRO A 122 10.01 -1.04 13.58
C PRO A 122 10.22 -0.42 12.18
N ILE A 123 11.06 -1.05 11.36
CA ILE A 123 11.32 -0.67 9.98
C ILE A 123 10.11 -0.91 9.05
N GLU A 124 9.17 -1.80 9.41
CA GLU A 124 7.93 -2.03 8.65
C GLU A 124 7.11 -0.73 8.52
N ARG A 125 7.10 0.09 9.57
CA ARG A 125 6.46 1.41 9.55
C ARG A 125 7.09 2.32 8.49
N ILE A 126 8.41 2.27 8.33
CA ILE A 126 9.14 3.06 7.34
C ILE A 126 8.77 2.59 5.93
N TRP A 127 8.77 1.27 5.69
CA TRP A 127 8.36 0.71 4.39
C TRP A 127 6.93 1.08 4.02
N PHE A 128 6.01 1.02 4.98
CA PHE A 128 4.63 1.46 4.78
C PHE A 128 4.54 2.93 4.35
N ILE A 129 5.24 3.84 5.04
CA ILE A 129 5.23 5.27 4.72
C ILE A 129 5.88 5.55 3.35
N LEU A 130 6.96 4.84 3.00
CA LEU A 130 7.60 4.97 1.69
C LEU A 130 6.66 4.50 0.58
N ALA A 131 6.01 3.35 0.75
CA ALA A 131 5.03 2.83 -0.21
C ALA A 131 3.81 3.77 -0.34
N LEU A 132 3.33 4.31 0.79
CA LEU A 132 2.23 5.28 0.84
C LEU A 132 2.54 6.54 0.03
N ARG A 133 3.75 7.09 0.20
CA ARG A 133 4.21 8.27 -0.56
C ARG A 133 4.40 7.96 -2.04
N ALA A 134 4.93 6.78 -2.38
CA ALA A 134 5.09 6.36 -3.77
C ALA A 134 3.72 6.22 -4.45
N CYS A 135 2.75 5.62 -3.78
CA CYS A 135 1.37 5.48 -4.25
C CYS A 135 0.71 6.84 -4.47
N HIS A 136 0.76 7.72 -3.46
CA HIS A 136 0.19 9.07 -3.58
C HIS A 136 0.82 9.86 -4.73
N SER A 137 2.15 9.83 -4.86
CA SER A 137 2.85 10.53 -5.95
C SER A 137 2.44 10.00 -7.33
N PHE A 138 2.32 8.68 -7.49
CA PHE A 138 1.91 8.07 -8.75
C PHE A 138 0.45 8.42 -9.11
N LEU A 139 -0.47 8.35 -8.15
CA LEU A 139 -1.89 8.68 -8.39
C LEU A 139 -2.10 10.15 -8.78
N LEU A 140 -1.13 11.03 -8.50
CA LEU A 140 -1.14 12.43 -8.90
C LEU A 140 -0.40 12.71 -10.22
N SER A 141 0.33 11.74 -10.80
CA SER A 141 1.25 11.99 -11.92
C SER A 141 0.58 12.08 -13.29
N GLY A 142 -0.72 11.79 -13.39
CA GLY A 142 -1.42 11.70 -14.69
C GLY A 142 -1.34 10.33 -15.36
N HIS A 143 -0.68 9.36 -14.72
CA HIS A 143 -0.68 7.93 -15.07
C HIS A 143 -0.06 7.57 -16.43
N LEU A 144 1.03 8.23 -16.83
CA LEU A 144 1.76 7.87 -18.05
C LEU A 144 2.58 6.60 -17.84
N MET A 145 2.93 5.89 -18.92
CA MET A 145 3.76 4.67 -18.83
C MET A 145 5.09 4.90 -18.11
N GLY A 146 5.75 6.04 -18.35
CA GLY A 146 6.98 6.42 -17.65
C GLY A 146 6.79 6.59 -16.14
N ASP A 147 5.60 7.00 -15.69
CA ASP A 147 5.28 7.10 -14.26
C ASP A 147 5.15 5.72 -13.62
N ILE A 148 4.61 4.74 -14.37
CA ILE A 148 4.48 3.36 -13.88
C ILE A 148 5.87 2.73 -13.69
N ASP A 149 6.79 2.95 -14.63
CA ASP A 149 8.16 2.44 -14.50
C ASP A 149 8.90 3.12 -13.34
N GLN A 150 8.74 4.44 -13.16
CA GLN A 150 9.30 5.15 -12.01
C GLN A 150 8.69 4.67 -10.68
N PHE A 151 7.39 4.39 -10.66
CA PHE A 151 6.69 3.83 -9.52
C PHE A 151 7.22 2.43 -9.18
N ALA A 152 7.33 1.54 -10.17
CA ALA A 152 7.91 0.20 -10.01
C ALA A 152 9.32 0.27 -9.42
N TYR A 153 10.18 1.15 -9.93
CA TYR A 153 11.53 1.36 -9.42
C TYR A 153 11.56 1.81 -7.95
N LYS A 154 10.63 2.68 -7.52
CA LYS A 154 10.51 3.07 -6.10
C LYS A 154 10.12 1.87 -5.23
N LEU A 155 9.19 1.04 -5.70
CA LEU A 155 8.76 -0.16 -4.97
C LEU A 155 9.87 -1.22 -4.89
N GLU A 156 10.68 -1.36 -5.94
CA GLU A 156 11.84 -2.26 -5.96
C GLU A 156 12.88 -1.89 -4.92
N LYS A 157 13.17 -0.58 -4.76
CA LYS A 157 14.04 -0.12 -3.68
C LYS A 157 13.49 -0.49 -2.30
N ILE A 158 12.18 -0.33 -2.09
CA ILE A 158 11.55 -0.74 -0.83
C ILE A 158 11.70 -2.25 -0.63
N ALA A 159 11.47 -3.06 -1.67
CA ALA A 159 11.61 -4.51 -1.60
C ALA A 159 13.06 -4.97 -1.29
N LEU A 160 14.07 -4.26 -1.82
CA LEU A 160 15.48 -4.51 -1.51
C LEU A 160 15.82 -4.15 -0.06
N MET A 161 15.29 -3.03 0.46
CA MET A 161 15.38 -2.70 1.90
C MET A 161 14.73 -3.79 2.76
N MET A 162 13.63 -4.37 2.30
CA MET A 162 12.96 -5.50 2.98
C MET A 162 13.77 -6.79 2.95
N LYS A 163 14.69 -6.97 1.99
CA LYS A 163 15.65 -8.08 1.95
C LYS A 163 16.89 -7.83 2.82
N GLY A 164 17.16 -6.58 3.20
CA GLY A 164 18.41 -6.18 3.85
C GLY A 164 19.59 -6.04 2.87
N GLU A 165 19.30 -5.78 1.59
CA GLU A 165 20.31 -5.66 0.51
C GLU A 165 20.72 -4.20 0.23
N ILE A 166 20.29 -3.23 1.06
CA ILE A 166 20.59 -1.80 0.97
C ILE A 166 20.96 -1.25 2.34
#